data_AF-A0A2Z6QE87-F1
#
_entry.id   AF-A0A2Z6QE87-F1
#
_cell.length_a   1.000
_cell.length_b   1.000
_cell.length_c   1.000
_cell.angle_alpha   90.00
_cell.angle_beta   90.00
_cell.angle_gamma   90.00
#
_symmetry.space_group_name_H-M   'P 1'
#
loop_
_entity.id
_entity.type
_entity.pdbx_description
1 polymer ?
#
loop_
_entity_poly.entity_id
_entity_poly.type
_entity_poly.pdbx_seq_one_letter_code
_entity_poly.pdbx_strand_id
1 'polypeptide(L)'
;MPSTSPKRSLDLPNKNQEKGPQKKKSKYSIVNMMIFFKIKGKNSKKNDESVKLTSKIQTNNETTSLEFVLTVTDFDKEQITKAKSYVNLSKYSEALSILEPISKQSITIDYDVLYWIGHCYEYLENYELADQYYKLCANYSLDDGYWETVYGKFLLEHSNLSNEERIEKGISRLISAADKKRFVNAMYILGKIYINGLYDVEQDFIKGALYLKRAYNGGEKERAWVIFEKKAKELVSCGQLNEVPLEHIWANS
;
A
#
# COMPACT_ATOMS: atom_id res chain seq x y z
N MET A 1 -46.38 -0.72 51.40
CA MET A 1 -45.79 0.56 51.85
C MET A 1 -44.27 0.39 51.92
N PRO A 2 -43.49 1.40 51.51
CA PRO A 2 -42.17 1.21 50.93
C PRO A 2 -41.03 1.48 51.94
N SER A 3 -39.88 0.86 51.74
CA SER A 3 -38.60 1.45 52.18
C SER A 3 -37.43 0.96 51.33
N THR A 4 -37.09 1.82 50.36
CA THR A 4 -35.72 2.28 50.04
C THR A 4 -34.63 1.23 49.80
N SER A 5 -34.31 1.05 48.51
CA SER A 5 -32.95 0.80 48.04
C SER A 5 -32.07 2.05 48.22
N PRO A 6 -30.75 1.86 48.34
CA PRO A 6 -29.82 2.82 47.74
C PRO A 6 -28.90 2.16 46.70
N LYS A 7 -28.86 2.83 45.56
CA LYS A 7 -27.97 2.67 44.42
C LYS A 7 -26.50 2.77 44.87
N ARG A 8 -25.64 1.86 44.40
CA ARG A 8 -24.18 2.08 44.35
C ARG A 8 -23.87 2.84 43.06
N SER A 9 -23.48 4.08 43.23
CA SER A 9 -23.03 5.02 42.20
C SER A 9 -21.67 4.59 41.64
N LEU A 10 -21.55 4.71 40.31
CA LEU A 10 -20.28 4.84 39.62
C LEU A 10 -19.63 6.17 40.02
N ASP A 11 -18.40 6.10 40.52
CA ASP A 11 -17.53 7.27 40.60
C ASP A 11 -16.48 7.22 39.49
N LEU A 12 -16.65 8.15 38.55
CA LEU A 12 -15.63 8.64 37.62
C LEU A 12 -14.74 9.65 38.36
N PRO A 13 -13.41 9.67 38.11
CA PRO A 13 -12.62 10.87 38.29
C PRO A 13 -12.65 11.74 37.02
N ASN A 14 -12.99 12.99 37.26
CA ASN A 14 -13.19 14.08 36.32
C ASN A 14 -11.85 14.75 35.92
N LYS A 15 -11.78 15.18 34.65
CA LYS A 15 -11.01 16.29 34.05
C LYS A 15 -9.61 16.61 34.60
N ASN A 16 -8.61 16.43 33.73
CA ASN A 16 -7.67 17.51 33.44
C ASN A 16 -7.86 17.96 31.99
N GLN A 17 -8.24 19.23 31.84
CA GLN A 17 -8.33 19.94 30.57
C GLN A 17 -6.92 20.38 30.19
N GLU A 18 -6.30 19.71 29.23
CA GLU A 18 -5.19 20.28 28.48
C GLU A 18 -5.65 20.72 27.10
N LYS A 19 -5.27 21.96 26.79
CA LYS A 19 -5.71 22.77 25.67
C LYS A 19 -5.27 22.11 24.37
N GLY A 20 -6.24 21.78 23.52
CA GLY A 20 -5.98 21.24 22.20
C GLY A 20 -5.12 22.18 21.35
N PRO A 21 -4.26 21.64 20.46
CA PRO A 21 -3.55 22.46 19.52
C PRO A 21 -4.55 23.04 18.52
N GLN A 22 -4.49 24.37 18.38
CA GLN A 22 -5.26 25.14 17.44
C GLN A 22 -5.11 24.57 16.03
N LYS A 23 -6.25 24.33 15.37
CA LYS A 23 -6.33 24.06 13.93
C LYS A 23 -5.63 25.17 13.15
N LYS A 24 -4.36 24.98 12.81
CA LYS A 24 -3.74 25.71 11.71
C LYS A 24 -4.29 25.10 10.44
N LYS A 25 -5.26 25.79 9.84
CA LYS A 25 -5.70 25.53 8.47
C LYS A 25 -4.46 25.63 7.57
N SER A 26 -3.96 24.50 7.14
CA SER A 26 -2.90 24.41 6.16
C SER A 26 -3.42 25.01 4.85
N LYS A 27 -2.82 26.11 4.41
CA LYS A 27 -3.09 26.74 3.12
C LYS A 27 -2.28 26.03 2.04
N TYR A 28 -2.60 24.78 1.72
CA TYR A 28 -2.19 24.23 0.43
C TYR A 28 -3.27 24.59 -0.58
N SER A 29 -2.91 25.52 -1.47
CA SER A 29 -3.67 25.84 -2.67
C SER A 29 -3.76 24.55 -3.50
N ILE A 30 -4.99 24.16 -3.84
CA ILE A 30 -5.29 23.09 -4.78
C ILE A 30 -4.72 23.52 -6.14
N VAL A 31 -3.51 23.07 -6.46
CA VAL A 31 -3.01 23.11 -7.83
C VAL A 31 -3.58 21.87 -8.51
N ASN A 32 -4.52 22.09 -9.43
CA ASN A 32 -5.03 21.05 -10.33
C ASN A 32 -3.84 20.43 -11.09
N MET A 33 -3.34 19.30 -10.61
CA MET A 33 -2.29 18.52 -11.27
C MET A 33 -2.93 17.72 -12.40
N MET A 34 -3.20 18.38 -13.53
CA MET A 34 -3.57 17.70 -14.77
C MET A 34 -2.35 17.00 -15.36
N ILE A 35 -2.26 15.68 -15.13
CA ILE A 35 -1.31 14.81 -15.83
C ILE A 35 -1.94 14.46 -17.19
N PHE A 36 -1.44 15.07 -18.26
CA PHE A 36 -1.87 14.77 -19.64
C PHE A 36 -1.21 13.49 -20.15
N PHE A 37 -2.00 12.43 -20.34
CA PHE A 37 -1.57 11.25 -21.09
C PHE A 37 -1.89 11.42 -22.58
N LYS A 38 -0.85 11.54 -23.42
CA LYS A 38 -0.99 11.56 -24.89
C LYS A 38 -0.83 10.14 -25.44
N ILE A 39 -1.94 9.41 -25.56
CA ILE A 39 -1.96 8.10 -26.23
C ILE A 39 -1.96 8.32 -27.74
N LYS A 40 -0.84 8.06 -28.42
CA LYS A 40 -0.81 7.96 -29.90
C LYS A 40 -1.26 6.56 -30.32
N GLY A 41 -2.46 6.48 -30.90
CA GLY A 41 -2.93 5.28 -31.59
C GLY A 41 -2.08 4.98 -32.83
N LYS A 42 -1.70 3.71 -33.01
CA LYS A 42 -1.15 3.18 -34.27
C LYS A 42 -2.25 2.39 -34.98
N ASN A 43 -2.80 2.98 -36.03
CA ASN A 43 -3.40 2.24 -37.14
C ASN A 43 -2.29 1.90 -38.13
N SER A 44 -2.12 0.62 -38.48
CA SER A 44 -1.31 0.19 -39.61
C SER A 44 -2.22 -0.29 -40.74
N LYS A 45 -2.10 0.32 -41.93
CA LYS A 45 -2.57 -0.23 -43.20
C LYS A 45 -1.38 -0.46 -44.14
N LYS A 46 -1.57 -1.44 -45.01
CA LYS A 46 -0.66 -2.06 -45.99
C LYS A 46 -0.20 -1.16 -47.15
N ASN A 47 0.96 -1.54 -47.67
CA ASN A 47 1.40 -1.70 -49.08
C ASN A 47 1.72 -0.53 -50.05
N ASP A 48 2.83 -0.78 -50.75
CA ASP A 48 3.22 -0.57 -52.16
C ASP A 48 4.00 0.69 -52.65
N GLU A 49 5.26 0.40 -52.99
CA GLU A 49 6.09 0.69 -54.17
C GLU A 49 6.37 2.10 -54.78
N SER A 50 7.69 2.29 -54.94
CA SER A 50 8.43 2.93 -56.06
C SER A 50 8.65 4.47 -56.06
N VAL A 51 9.94 4.86 -56.12
CA VAL A 51 10.58 5.67 -57.19
C VAL A 51 12.05 5.99 -56.82
N LYS A 52 12.90 5.99 -57.84
CA LYS A 52 14.38 6.08 -57.85
C LYS A 52 14.96 7.51 -57.78
N LEU A 53 16.18 7.55 -57.25
CA LEU A 53 17.39 8.32 -57.62
C LEU A 53 17.66 9.78 -57.10
N THR A 54 18.70 9.81 -56.24
CA THR A 54 19.89 10.68 -56.19
C THR A 54 19.78 12.18 -55.88
N SER A 55 20.32 12.56 -54.73
CA SER A 55 21.45 13.50 -54.66
C SER A 55 22.36 13.17 -53.47
N LYS A 56 23.66 13.39 -53.67
CA LYS A 56 24.79 12.92 -52.88
C LYS A 56 25.38 14.14 -52.17
N ILE A 57 25.27 14.27 -50.84
CA ILE A 57 26.11 15.18 -50.05
C ILE A 57 26.51 14.50 -48.74
N GLN A 58 27.79 14.14 -48.72
CA GLN A 58 28.76 14.08 -47.62
C GLN A 58 28.32 13.57 -46.24
N THR A 59 28.84 12.38 -45.97
CA THR A 59 29.36 11.90 -44.68
C THR A 59 30.05 13.00 -43.88
N ASN A 60 29.75 13.10 -42.59
CA ASN A 60 30.71 12.87 -41.50
C ASN A 60 30.03 12.95 -40.12
N ASN A 61 30.57 12.13 -39.21
CA ASN A 61 30.32 12.03 -37.76
C ASN A 61 29.18 11.07 -37.40
N GLU A 62 29.42 9.75 -37.40
CA GLU A 62 30.04 9.02 -36.28
C GLU A 62 29.35 9.26 -34.92
N THR A 63 28.64 8.20 -34.50
CA THR A 63 28.59 7.68 -33.12
C THR A 63 28.35 8.67 -31.98
N THR A 64 27.12 8.68 -31.48
CA THR A 64 26.87 8.04 -30.17
C THR A 64 25.36 7.89 -29.96
N SER A 65 24.92 6.64 -29.94
CA SER A 65 23.67 6.22 -29.30
C SER A 65 23.75 6.55 -27.81
N LEU A 66 23.38 7.77 -27.43
CA LEU A 66 23.14 8.11 -26.04
C LEU A 66 21.73 7.66 -25.68
N GLU A 67 21.60 6.36 -25.37
CA GLU A 67 20.61 5.92 -24.38
C GLU A 67 20.99 6.59 -23.05
N PHE A 68 20.55 7.82 -22.86
CA PHE A 68 20.72 8.52 -21.61
C PHE A 68 19.64 8.02 -20.65
N VAL A 69 19.91 6.86 -20.03
CA VAL A 69 19.18 6.41 -18.85
C VAL A 69 19.56 7.37 -17.72
N LEU A 70 18.80 8.47 -17.60
CA LEU A 70 18.92 9.40 -16.48
C LEU A 70 18.38 8.73 -15.23
N THR A 71 19.26 8.02 -14.54
CA THR A 71 19.03 7.48 -13.20
C THR A 71 19.01 8.60 -12.16
N VAL A 72 18.31 8.38 -11.04
CA VAL A 72 18.41 9.16 -9.80
C VAL A 72 19.87 9.57 -9.57
N THR A 73 20.13 10.88 -9.46
CA THR A 73 21.49 11.37 -9.28
C THR A 73 22.02 10.96 -7.90
N ASP A 74 23.34 10.89 -7.72
CA ASP A 74 23.90 10.57 -6.38
C ASP A 74 23.51 11.62 -5.33
N PHE A 75 23.28 12.86 -5.77
CA PHE A 75 22.71 13.91 -4.93
C PHE A 75 21.28 13.58 -4.49
N ASP A 76 20.41 13.13 -5.40
CA ASP A 76 19.04 12.74 -5.07
C ASP A 76 19.01 11.56 -4.09
N LYS A 77 19.91 10.56 -4.25
CA LYS A 77 20.02 9.45 -3.30
C LYS A 77 20.38 9.91 -1.88
N GLU A 78 21.28 10.87 -1.76
CA GLU A 78 21.64 11.46 -0.46
C GLU A 78 20.44 12.20 0.15
N GLN A 79 19.73 13.00 -0.64
CA GLN A 79 18.53 13.70 -0.19
C GLN A 79 17.41 12.74 0.21
N ILE A 80 17.20 11.65 -0.53
CA ILE A 80 16.24 10.60 -0.19
C ILE A 80 16.64 9.94 1.14
N THR A 81 17.92 9.63 1.35
CA THR A 81 18.41 9.06 2.61
C THR A 81 18.15 10.00 3.78
N LYS A 82 18.39 11.30 3.59
CA LYS A 82 18.07 12.34 4.57
C LYS A 82 16.58 12.42 4.85
N ALA A 83 15.72 12.37 3.83
CA ALA A 83 14.27 12.37 4.02
C ALA A 83 13.78 11.15 4.83
N LYS A 84 14.29 9.95 4.54
CA LYS A 84 14.00 8.74 5.33
C LYS A 84 14.43 8.89 6.80
N SER A 85 15.55 9.57 7.06
CA SER A 85 15.96 9.87 8.44
C SER A 85 14.96 10.79 9.16
N TYR A 86 14.36 11.76 8.46
CA TYR A 86 13.30 12.58 9.03
C TYR A 86 12.02 11.79 9.28
N VAL A 87 11.66 10.86 8.39
CA VAL A 87 10.52 9.95 8.62
C VAL A 87 10.72 9.12 9.89
N ASN A 88 11.92 8.57 10.10
CA ASN A 88 12.25 7.80 11.31
C ASN A 88 12.20 8.65 12.60
N LEU A 89 12.31 9.97 12.48
CA LEU A 89 12.17 10.93 13.59
C LEU A 89 10.76 11.54 13.66
N SER A 90 9.79 10.99 12.91
CA SER A 90 8.41 11.50 12.79
C SER A 90 8.31 12.96 12.32
N LYS A 91 9.31 13.45 11.59
CA LYS A 91 9.38 14.79 10.99
C LYS A 91 8.86 14.76 9.55
N TYR A 92 7.58 14.44 9.39
CA TYR A 92 6.98 14.17 8.09
C TYR A 92 6.91 15.41 7.18
N SER A 93 6.67 16.59 7.74
CA SER A 93 6.66 17.85 6.98
C SER A 93 8.03 18.16 6.38
N GLU A 94 9.09 17.95 7.16
CA GLU A 94 10.47 18.15 6.73
C GLU A 94 10.89 17.11 5.68
N ALA A 95 10.47 15.86 5.85
CA ALA A 95 10.67 14.83 4.82
C ALA A 95 10.00 15.21 3.49
N LEU A 96 8.74 15.67 3.53
CA LEU A 96 8.02 16.14 2.33
C LEU A 96 8.72 17.31 1.63
N SER A 97 9.28 18.25 2.40
CA SER A 97 10.00 19.39 1.82
C SER A 97 11.19 19.00 0.94
N ILE A 98 11.72 17.79 1.14
CA ILE A 98 12.79 17.19 0.35
C ILE A 98 12.21 16.31 -0.78
N LEU A 99 11.23 15.47 -0.48
CA LEU A 99 10.73 14.46 -1.41
C LEU A 99 9.89 15.05 -2.55
N GLU A 100 9.06 16.06 -2.30
CA GLU A 100 8.17 16.61 -3.33
C GLU A 100 8.90 17.33 -4.48
N PRO A 101 9.96 18.11 -4.26
CA PRO A 101 10.76 18.63 -5.36
C PRO A 101 11.38 17.51 -6.21
N ILE A 102 11.90 16.46 -5.57
CA ILE A 102 12.54 15.32 -6.26
C ILE A 102 11.51 14.60 -7.16
N SER A 103 10.30 14.36 -6.65
CA SER A 103 9.25 13.67 -7.45
C SER A 103 8.79 14.48 -8.66
N LYS A 104 8.93 15.80 -8.65
CA LYS A 104 8.59 16.69 -9.77
C LYS A 104 9.71 16.88 -10.78
N GLN A 105 10.97 16.76 -10.34
CA GLN A 105 12.15 16.99 -11.17
C GLN A 105 12.62 15.74 -11.88
N SER A 106 12.35 14.56 -11.32
CA SER A 106 12.79 13.31 -11.90
C SER A 106 12.06 12.99 -13.21
N ILE A 107 12.84 12.69 -14.26
CA ILE A 107 12.31 12.25 -15.56
C ILE A 107 11.73 10.84 -15.45
N THR A 108 12.25 10.03 -14.52
CA THR A 108 11.75 8.70 -14.20
C THR A 108 10.98 8.70 -12.90
N ILE A 109 9.83 8.02 -12.87
CA ILE A 109 9.06 7.85 -11.63
C ILE A 109 9.86 6.94 -10.68
N ASP A 110 10.37 7.50 -9.60
CA ASP A 110 10.93 6.73 -8.50
C ASP A 110 9.79 6.35 -7.52
N TYR A 111 9.39 5.08 -7.58
CA TYR A 111 8.29 4.56 -6.76
C TYR A 111 8.62 4.52 -5.27
N ASP A 112 9.90 4.43 -4.89
CA ASP A 112 10.31 4.54 -3.49
C ASP A 112 10.05 5.97 -2.99
N VAL A 113 10.40 6.98 -3.78
CA VAL A 113 10.07 8.40 -3.46
C VAL A 113 8.57 8.60 -3.36
N LEU A 114 7.78 8.10 -4.32
CA LEU A 114 6.31 8.21 -4.25
C LEU A 114 5.73 7.54 -3.02
N TYR A 115 6.24 6.36 -2.66
CA TYR A 115 5.83 5.66 -1.44
C TYR A 115 6.10 6.51 -0.20
N TRP A 116 7.31 7.06 -0.04
CA TRP A 116 7.65 7.88 1.13
C TRP A 116 6.82 9.16 1.20
N ILE A 117 6.46 9.76 0.07
CA ILE A 117 5.54 10.89 0.03
C ILE A 117 4.15 10.46 0.53
N GLY A 118 3.61 9.36 0.01
CA GLY A 118 2.33 8.80 0.45
C GLY A 118 2.32 8.50 1.96
N HIS A 119 3.40 7.90 2.45
CA HIS A 119 3.61 7.60 3.88
C HIS A 119 3.64 8.86 4.74
N CYS A 120 4.33 9.91 4.32
CA CYS A 120 4.32 11.17 5.05
C CYS A 120 2.92 11.78 5.10
N TYR A 121 2.18 11.75 3.99
CA TYR A 121 0.82 12.27 3.95
C TYR A 121 -0.16 11.46 4.81
N GLU A 122 0.00 10.14 4.87
CA GLU A 122 -0.78 9.27 5.75
C GLU A 122 -0.59 9.65 7.23
N TYR A 123 0.66 9.83 7.67
CA TYR A 123 0.97 10.22 9.06
C TYR A 123 0.63 11.67 9.39
N LEU A 124 0.47 12.52 8.38
CA LEU A 124 -0.07 13.88 8.52
C LEU A 124 -1.60 13.92 8.40
N GLU A 125 -2.26 12.75 8.37
CA GLU A 125 -3.72 12.57 8.23
C GLU A 125 -4.30 13.21 6.96
N ASN A 126 -3.47 13.42 5.93
CA ASN A 126 -3.91 13.85 4.61
C ASN A 126 -4.13 12.63 3.71
N TYR A 127 -5.19 11.88 4.04
CA TYR A 127 -5.49 10.62 3.38
C TYR A 127 -5.86 10.76 1.89
N GLU A 128 -6.31 11.93 1.46
CA GLU A 128 -6.57 12.19 0.04
C GLU A 128 -5.28 12.15 -0.79
N LEU A 129 -4.23 12.86 -0.34
CA LEU A 129 -2.94 12.82 -1.03
C LEU A 129 -2.25 11.46 -0.84
N ALA A 130 -2.34 10.85 0.34
CA ALA A 130 -1.81 9.52 0.56
C ALA A 130 -2.39 8.49 -0.42
N ASP A 131 -3.72 8.51 -0.64
CA ASP A 131 -4.41 7.65 -1.61
C ASP A 131 -3.84 7.82 -3.02
N GLN A 132 -3.64 9.06 -3.47
CA GLN A 132 -3.10 9.36 -4.80
C GLN A 132 -1.70 8.74 -4.98
N TYR A 133 -0.80 8.94 -4.01
CA TYR A 133 0.58 8.45 -4.11
C TYR A 133 0.67 6.93 -4.00
N TYR A 134 -0.07 6.30 -3.08
CA TYR A 134 -0.07 4.84 -2.99
C TYR A 134 -0.70 4.17 -4.21
N LYS A 135 -1.76 4.76 -4.77
CA LYS A 135 -2.37 4.29 -6.01
C LYS A 135 -1.41 4.37 -7.19
N LEU A 136 -0.60 5.43 -7.28
CA LEU A 136 0.44 5.54 -8.31
C LEU A 136 1.48 4.42 -8.18
N CYS A 137 1.89 4.09 -6.94
CA CYS A 137 2.80 2.97 -6.69
C CYS A 137 2.19 1.63 -7.10
N ALA A 138 0.96 1.34 -6.66
CA ALA A 138 0.28 0.08 -6.94
C ALA A 138 -0.06 -0.15 -8.41
N ASN A 139 -0.15 0.93 -9.22
CA ASN A 139 -0.38 0.84 -10.66
C ASN A 139 0.92 0.67 -11.46
N TYR A 140 2.08 0.55 -10.80
CA TYR A 140 3.33 0.22 -11.48
C TYR A 140 3.26 -1.18 -12.09
N SER A 141 3.56 -1.28 -13.39
CA SER A 141 3.42 -2.54 -14.13
C SER A 141 4.43 -3.62 -13.73
N LEU A 142 5.54 -3.23 -13.10
CA LEU A 142 6.56 -4.17 -12.62
C LEU A 142 6.49 -4.41 -11.10
N ASP A 143 5.38 -4.00 -10.46
CA ASP A 143 5.15 -4.31 -9.05
C ASP A 143 5.02 -5.83 -8.84
N ASP A 144 5.87 -6.38 -7.98
CA ASP A 144 5.87 -7.78 -7.53
C ASP A 144 4.76 -8.09 -6.50
N GLY A 145 3.98 -7.07 -6.15
CA GLY A 145 2.84 -7.14 -5.25
C GLY A 145 3.08 -6.38 -3.96
N TYR A 146 4.30 -5.89 -3.71
CA TYR A 146 4.60 -5.06 -2.57
C TYR A 146 3.75 -3.79 -2.53
N TRP A 147 3.73 -3.01 -3.62
CA TRP A 147 3.00 -1.73 -3.63
C TRP A 147 1.49 -1.93 -3.62
N GLU A 148 1.01 -2.95 -4.33
CA GLU A 148 -0.39 -3.33 -4.28
C GLU A 148 -0.83 -3.78 -2.87
N THR A 149 0.05 -4.44 -2.11
CA THR A 149 -0.20 -4.80 -0.70
C THR A 149 -0.24 -3.58 0.20
N VAL A 150 0.72 -2.65 0.05
CA VAL A 150 0.76 -1.39 0.81
C VAL A 150 -0.52 -0.60 0.59
N TYR A 151 -0.92 -0.42 -0.66
CA TYR A 151 -2.13 0.32 -1.00
C TYR A 151 -3.39 -0.37 -0.51
N GLY A 152 -3.48 -1.70 -0.65
CA GLY A 152 -4.59 -2.48 -0.10
C GLY A 152 -4.76 -2.29 1.41
N LYS A 153 -3.65 -2.29 2.17
CA LYS A 153 -3.66 -2.02 3.61
C LYS A 153 -4.11 -0.59 3.93
N PHE A 154 -3.56 0.40 3.23
CA PHE A 154 -3.97 1.80 3.39
C PHE A 154 -5.48 1.99 3.17
N LEU A 155 -6.03 1.36 2.14
CA LEU A 155 -7.47 1.40 1.86
C LEU A 155 -8.31 0.90 3.05
N LEU A 156 -7.93 -0.23 3.64
CA LEU A 156 -8.64 -0.81 4.78
C LEU A 156 -8.54 0.03 6.04
N GLU A 157 -7.40 0.68 6.27
CA GLU A 157 -7.09 1.31 7.57
C GLU A 157 -7.43 2.81 7.61
N HIS A 158 -7.07 3.55 6.57
CA HIS A 158 -6.97 5.03 6.65
C HIS A 158 -7.70 5.78 5.53
N SER A 159 -8.15 5.09 4.48
CA SER A 159 -8.82 5.76 3.36
C SER A 159 -10.12 6.49 3.77
N ASN A 160 -10.39 7.61 3.10
CA ASN A 160 -11.61 8.42 3.27
C ASN A 160 -12.84 7.86 2.55
N LEU A 161 -12.73 6.69 1.90
CA LEU A 161 -13.85 6.03 1.22
C LEU A 161 -14.91 5.54 2.22
N SER A 162 -16.11 5.21 1.72
CA SER A 162 -17.11 4.54 2.57
C SER A 162 -16.58 3.21 3.08
N ASN A 163 -17.18 2.69 4.17
CA ASN A 163 -16.72 1.44 4.75
C ASN A 163 -16.79 0.28 3.75
N GLU A 164 -17.89 0.18 3.01
CA GLU A 164 -18.09 -0.86 2.00
C GLU A 164 -17.07 -0.73 0.88
N GLU A 165 -16.88 0.48 0.36
CA GLU A 165 -15.99 0.73 -0.78
C GLU A 165 -14.52 0.51 -0.43
N ARG A 166 -14.10 0.92 0.77
CA ARG A 166 -12.72 0.73 1.24
C ARG A 166 -12.41 -0.75 1.49
N ILE A 167 -13.36 -1.51 2.02
CA ILE A 167 -13.24 -2.96 2.22
C ILE A 167 -13.14 -3.66 0.87
N GLU A 168 -14.08 -3.40 -0.05
CA GLU A 168 -14.11 -4.02 -1.37
C GLU A 168 -12.79 -3.79 -2.12
N LYS A 169 -12.36 -2.52 -2.21
CA LYS A 169 -11.13 -2.17 -2.92
C LYS A 169 -9.87 -2.68 -2.22
N GLY A 170 -9.80 -2.57 -0.89
CA GLY A 170 -8.66 -3.03 -0.10
C GLY A 170 -8.44 -4.54 -0.24
N ILE A 171 -9.49 -5.33 -0.07
CA ILE A 171 -9.45 -6.78 -0.25
C ILE A 171 -9.12 -7.17 -1.69
N SER A 172 -9.73 -6.49 -2.68
CA SER A 172 -9.44 -6.74 -4.11
C SER A 172 -7.96 -6.53 -4.45
N ARG A 173 -7.33 -5.47 -3.92
CA ARG A 173 -5.89 -5.22 -4.07
C ARG A 173 -5.06 -6.32 -3.42
N LEU A 174 -5.37 -6.69 -2.19
CA LEU A 174 -4.65 -7.76 -1.48
C LEU A 174 -4.78 -9.11 -2.20
N ILE A 175 -5.96 -9.44 -2.75
CA ILE A 175 -6.17 -10.66 -3.56
C ILE A 175 -5.31 -10.62 -4.83
N SER A 176 -5.26 -9.48 -5.52
CA SER A 176 -4.41 -9.31 -6.70
C SER A 176 -2.93 -9.56 -6.37
N ALA A 177 -2.43 -8.95 -5.27
CA ALA A 177 -1.05 -9.17 -4.81
C ALA A 177 -0.79 -10.64 -4.41
N ALA A 178 -1.71 -11.26 -3.68
CA ALA A 178 -1.56 -12.63 -3.19
C ALA A 178 -1.66 -13.68 -4.32
N ASP A 179 -2.70 -13.61 -5.16
CA ASP A 179 -3.02 -14.69 -6.10
C ASP A 179 -2.36 -14.50 -7.46
N LYS A 180 -2.27 -13.26 -7.96
CA LYS A 180 -1.67 -12.99 -9.28
C LYS A 180 -0.15 -12.81 -9.20
N LYS A 181 0.31 -12.09 -8.19
CA LYS A 181 1.74 -11.74 -8.03
C LYS A 181 2.47 -12.64 -7.04
N ARG A 182 1.75 -13.51 -6.32
CA ARG A 182 2.29 -14.46 -5.33
C ARG A 182 3.03 -13.79 -4.18
N PHE A 183 2.61 -12.58 -3.81
CA PHE A 183 3.26 -11.83 -2.74
C PHE A 183 2.90 -12.42 -1.36
N VAL A 184 3.90 -12.98 -0.69
CA VAL A 184 3.73 -13.77 0.54
C VAL A 184 3.09 -12.95 1.67
N ASN A 185 3.50 -11.70 1.84
CA ASN A 185 2.94 -10.84 2.89
C ASN A 185 1.45 -10.50 2.62
N ALA A 186 1.02 -10.42 1.35
CA ALA A 186 -0.40 -10.25 1.02
C ALA A 186 -1.22 -11.47 1.44
N MET A 187 -0.69 -12.68 1.21
CA MET A 187 -1.31 -13.93 1.67
C MET A 187 -1.43 -13.93 3.20
N TYR A 188 -0.37 -13.54 3.91
CA TYR A 188 -0.40 -13.44 5.37
C TYR A 188 -1.49 -12.47 5.84
N ILE A 189 -1.57 -11.28 5.25
CA ILE A 189 -2.56 -10.26 5.61
C ILE A 189 -3.99 -10.76 5.33
N LEU A 190 -4.26 -11.31 4.15
CA LEU A 190 -5.58 -11.88 3.83
C LEU A 190 -5.96 -13.00 4.78
N GLY A 191 -5.01 -13.89 5.08
CA GLY A 191 -5.20 -14.97 6.04
C GLY A 191 -5.64 -14.44 7.41
N LYS A 192 -4.93 -13.42 7.92
CA LYS A 192 -5.27 -12.74 9.17
C LYS A 192 -6.63 -12.05 9.14
N ILE A 193 -6.99 -11.43 8.00
CA ILE A 193 -8.29 -10.75 7.84
C ILE A 193 -9.43 -11.76 7.90
N TYR A 194 -9.42 -12.77 7.03
CA TYR A 194 -10.52 -13.74 6.95
C TYR A 194 -10.63 -14.59 8.21
N ILE A 195 -9.53 -15.01 8.81
CA ILE A 195 -9.57 -15.90 9.98
C ILE A 195 -10.15 -15.21 11.23
N ASN A 196 -10.04 -13.89 11.33
CA ASN A 196 -10.48 -13.10 12.48
C ASN A 196 -11.69 -12.19 12.19
N GLY A 197 -12.13 -12.09 10.93
CA GLY A 197 -13.17 -11.16 10.52
C GLY A 197 -12.80 -9.69 10.74
N LEU A 198 -11.60 -9.27 10.30
CA LEU A 198 -11.13 -7.89 10.50
C LEU A 198 -11.76 -6.94 9.48
N TYR A 199 -11.87 -5.65 9.86
CA TYR A 199 -12.39 -4.58 8.99
C TYR A 199 -13.80 -4.89 8.48
N ASP A 200 -14.68 -5.43 9.33
CA ASP A 200 -16.06 -5.84 9.00
C ASP A 200 -16.16 -6.89 7.87
N VAL A 201 -15.06 -7.57 7.55
CA VAL A 201 -15.07 -8.74 6.67
C VAL A 201 -15.65 -9.93 7.44
N GLU A 202 -16.55 -10.68 6.82
CA GLU A 202 -17.09 -11.90 7.43
C GLU A 202 -15.96 -12.89 7.75
N GLN A 203 -16.00 -13.46 8.96
CA GLN A 203 -15.01 -14.44 9.39
C GLN A 203 -15.18 -15.71 8.54
N ASP A 204 -14.11 -16.10 7.85
CA ASP A 204 -14.03 -17.33 7.06
C ASP A 204 -12.77 -18.09 7.47
N PHE A 205 -12.94 -19.06 8.37
CA PHE A 205 -11.83 -19.85 8.90
C PHE A 205 -11.12 -20.67 7.81
N ILE A 206 -11.88 -21.25 6.88
CA ILE A 206 -11.33 -22.12 5.82
C ILE A 206 -10.47 -21.28 4.87
N LYS A 207 -11.01 -20.15 4.40
CA LYS A 207 -10.30 -19.23 3.51
C LYS A 207 -9.11 -18.56 4.20
N GLY A 208 -9.27 -18.17 5.46
CA GLY A 208 -8.20 -17.62 6.29
C GLY A 208 -7.05 -18.62 6.46
N ALA A 209 -7.36 -19.87 6.85
CA ALA A 209 -6.38 -20.94 6.99
C ALA A 209 -5.65 -21.25 5.68
N LEU A 210 -6.36 -21.23 4.54
CA LEU A 210 -5.75 -21.43 3.23
C LEU A 210 -4.69 -20.36 2.91
N TYR A 211 -5.01 -19.08 3.09
CA TYR A 211 -4.05 -18.00 2.83
C TYR A 211 -2.89 -18.00 3.83
N LEU A 212 -3.13 -18.27 5.12
CA LEU A 212 -2.05 -18.42 6.11
C LEU A 212 -1.12 -19.59 5.75
N LYS A 213 -1.66 -20.72 5.29
CA LYS A 213 -0.86 -21.86 4.84
C LYS A 213 0.02 -21.52 3.64
N ARG A 214 -0.52 -20.77 2.66
CA ARG A 214 0.28 -20.27 1.53
C ARG A 214 1.38 -19.33 2.00
N ALA A 215 1.09 -18.43 2.95
CA ALA A 215 2.10 -17.54 3.53
C ALA A 215 3.19 -18.33 4.29
N TYR A 216 2.80 -19.34 5.06
CA TYR A 216 3.71 -20.25 5.75
C TYR A 216 4.70 -20.90 4.77
N ASN A 217 4.19 -21.44 3.66
CA ASN A 217 5.00 -22.06 2.62
C ASN A 217 5.85 -21.05 1.82
N GLY A 218 5.48 -19.77 1.84
CA GLY A 218 6.23 -18.67 1.24
C GLY A 218 7.33 -18.06 2.13
N GLY A 219 7.46 -18.52 3.39
CA GLY A 219 8.52 -18.07 4.31
C GLY A 219 8.02 -17.41 5.60
N GLU A 220 6.72 -17.11 5.72
CA GLU A 220 6.13 -16.50 6.93
C GLU A 220 5.69 -17.56 7.95
N LYS A 221 6.55 -18.55 8.22
CA LYS A 221 6.18 -19.79 8.94
C LYS A 221 5.60 -19.53 10.33
N GLU A 222 6.43 -19.00 11.23
CA GLU A 222 6.04 -18.75 12.62
C GLU A 222 4.85 -17.79 12.71
N ARG A 223 4.89 -16.70 11.93
CA ARG A 223 3.81 -15.69 11.92
C ARG A 223 2.48 -16.28 11.47
N ALA A 224 2.47 -17.07 10.40
CA ALA A 224 1.25 -17.67 9.90
C ALA A 224 0.70 -18.75 10.85
N TRP A 225 1.59 -19.59 11.39
CA TRP A 225 1.22 -20.65 12.33
C TRP A 225 0.58 -20.08 13.60
N VAL A 226 1.20 -19.08 14.23
CA VAL A 226 0.69 -18.48 15.49
C VAL A 226 -0.74 -17.95 15.33
N ILE A 227 -1.04 -17.29 14.20
CA ILE A 227 -2.40 -16.78 13.94
C ILE A 227 -3.39 -17.94 13.75
N PHE A 228 -3.02 -18.95 12.96
CA PHE A 228 -3.86 -20.13 12.74
C PHE A 228 -4.11 -20.90 14.04
N GLU A 229 -3.05 -21.24 14.76
CA GLU A 229 -3.09 -22.05 15.97
C GLU A 229 -3.95 -21.38 17.05
N LYS A 230 -3.79 -20.06 17.23
CA LYS A 230 -4.62 -19.29 18.16
C LYS A 230 -6.11 -19.44 17.82
N LYS A 231 -6.48 -19.22 16.55
CA LYS A 231 -7.90 -19.33 16.16
C LYS A 231 -8.40 -20.77 16.24
N ALA A 232 -7.60 -21.75 15.85
CA ALA A 232 -7.95 -23.16 15.96
C ALA A 232 -8.23 -23.57 17.42
N LYS A 233 -7.41 -23.11 18.38
CA LYS A 233 -7.64 -23.33 19.82
C LYS A 233 -8.99 -22.74 20.27
N GLU A 234 -9.32 -21.53 19.83
CA GLU A 234 -10.63 -20.92 20.10
C GLU A 234 -11.77 -21.78 19.54
N LEU A 235 -11.67 -22.25 18.29
CA LEU A 235 -12.70 -23.08 17.65
C LEU A 235 -12.86 -24.45 18.32
N VAL A 236 -11.78 -25.04 18.82
CA VAL A 236 -11.85 -26.27 19.62
C VAL A 236 -12.59 -26.01 20.93
N SER A 237 -12.30 -24.89 21.60
CA SER A 237 -12.95 -24.57 22.88
C SER A 237 -14.46 -24.35 22.79
N CYS A 238 -14.97 -23.94 21.63
CA CYS A 238 -16.41 -23.78 21.37
C CYS A 238 -17.04 -24.97 20.62
N GLY A 239 -16.30 -26.06 20.39
CA GLY A 239 -16.80 -27.26 19.71
C GLY A 239 -17.04 -27.10 18.21
N GLN A 240 -16.47 -26.06 17.57
CA GLN A 240 -16.54 -25.84 16.12
C GLN A 240 -15.41 -26.55 15.36
N LEU A 241 -14.38 -27.02 16.06
CA LEU A 241 -13.29 -27.83 15.53
C LEU A 241 -12.99 -28.98 16.50
N ASN A 242 -12.67 -30.17 15.99
CA ASN A 242 -12.42 -31.34 16.83
C ASN A 242 -11.11 -31.21 17.64
N GLU A 243 -10.03 -30.80 16.97
CA GLU A 243 -8.71 -30.63 17.56
C GLU A 243 -7.89 -29.60 16.77
N VAL A 244 -6.86 -29.07 17.41
CA VAL A 244 -5.87 -28.24 16.72
C VAL A 244 -4.90 -29.20 16.01
N PRO A 245 -4.78 -29.16 14.68
CA PRO A 245 -3.86 -30.05 13.97
C PRO A 245 -2.42 -29.77 14.40
N LEU A 246 -1.52 -30.75 14.28
CA LEU A 246 -0.09 -30.49 14.46
C LEU A 246 0.42 -29.60 13.33
N GLU A 247 1.36 -28.70 13.62
CA GLU A 247 1.90 -27.71 12.66
C GLU A 247 2.37 -28.35 11.36
N HIS A 248 3.19 -29.40 11.45
CA HIS A 248 3.71 -30.10 10.28
C HIS A 248 2.61 -30.83 9.48
N ILE A 249 1.50 -31.23 10.10
CA ILE A 249 0.35 -31.82 9.40
C ILE A 249 -0.41 -30.72 8.67
N TRP A 250 -0.72 -29.62 9.35
CA TRP A 250 -1.39 -28.47 8.76
C TRP A 250 -0.62 -27.87 7.59
N ALA A 251 0.71 -27.76 7.71
CA ALA A 251 1.57 -27.21 6.65
C ALA A 251 1.60 -28.07 5.38
N ASN A 252 1.44 -29.39 5.51
CA ASN A 252 1.63 -30.37 4.42
C ASN A 252 0.33 -30.94 3.83
N SER A 253 -0.84 -30.64 4.41
CA SER A 253 -2.14 -31.17 3.98
C SER A 253 -2.71 -30.60 2.67
#